data_AF-A0A2M6ZYL2-F1
#
_entry.id   AF-A0A2M6ZYL2-F1
#
_cell.length_a   1.000
_cell.length_b   1.000
_cell.length_c   1.000
_cell.angle_alpha   90.00
_cell.angle_beta   90.00
_cell.angle_gamma   90.00
#
_symmetry.space_group_name_H-M   'P 1'
#
loop_
_entity.id
_entity.type
_entity.pdbx_description
1 polymer ?
#
loop_
_entity_poly.entity_id
_entity_poly.type
_entity_poly.pdbx_seq_one_letter_code
_entity_poly.pdbx_strand_id
1 'polypeptide(L)'
;MKDKQERIIENQNNVPKPKNAFDLWKHVGMARSKKVEKKGKVAVDSMLATYRDKLTYTFIIDREVASIHFNRLRGEIFFKGHNIRNINLNPNQIQALKDLKNVLLTDDKGRRFFSDYDATLSRCLADNNKG
;
A
#
# COMPACT_ATOMS: atom_id res chain seq x y z
N MET A 1 -12.19 34.21 -30.23
CA MET A 1 -10.71 34.18 -30.09
C MET A 1 -10.43 34.03 -28.59
N LYS A 2 -10.57 32.89 -27.91
CA LYS A 2 -10.16 31.48 -28.17
C LYS A 2 -8.63 31.22 -28.18
N ASP A 3 -7.81 31.96 -27.43
CA ASP A 3 -6.34 31.76 -27.49
C ASP A 3 -5.57 31.86 -26.15
N LYS A 4 -6.14 31.39 -25.02
CA LYS A 4 -5.37 31.34 -23.75
C LYS A 4 -5.56 30.11 -22.84
N GLN A 5 -6.25 29.06 -23.29
CA GLN A 5 -6.51 27.86 -22.47
C GLN A 5 -5.70 26.60 -22.83
N GLU A 6 -4.79 26.66 -23.79
CA GLU A 6 -4.11 25.45 -24.31
C GLU A 6 -2.63 25.29 -23.91
N ARG A 7 -2.19 25.82 -22.76
CA ARG A 7 -0.78 25.65 -22.30
C ARG A 7 -0.58 25.02 -20.91
N ILE A 8 -1.51 24.17 -20.44
CA ILE A 8 -1.35 23.47 -19.14
C ILE A 8 -1.63 21.95 -19.25
N ILE A 9 -1.48 21.35 -20.43
CA ILE A 9 -1.68 19.90 -20.60
C ILE A 9 -0.48 19.24 -21.28
N GLU A 10 0.74 19.53 -20.82
CA GLU A 10 1.95 18.83 -21.28
C GLU A 10 3.01 18.86 -20.17
N ASN A 11 2.87 18.01 -19.13
CA ASN A 11 4.02 17.53 -18.33
C ASN A 11 3.67 16.55 -17.20
N GLN A 12 2.86 15.50 -17.44
CA GLN A 12 2.64 14.45 -16.41
C GLN A 12 3.20 13.07 -16.74
N ASN A 13 3.90 12.88 -17.87
CA ASN A 13 4.27 11.53 -18.33
C ASN A 13 5.76 11.16 -18.26
N ASN A 14 6.63 11.97 -17.66
CA ASN A 14 8.06 11.64 -17.51
C ASN A 14 8.48 11.35 -16.06
N VAL A 15 7.72 10.51 -15.35
CA VAL A 15 8.25 9.91 -14.11
C VAL A 15 8.99 8.63 -14.48
N PRO A 16 10.34 8.61 -14.41
CA PRO A 16 11.12 7.44 -14.80
C PRO A 16 10.68 6.20 -14.02
N LYS A 17 10.50 5.09 -14.73
CA LYS A 17 10.14 3.80 -14.13
C LYS A 17 11.33 3.33 -13.27
N PRO A 18 11.13 3.06 -11.97
CA PRO A 18 12.24 2.62 -11.12
C PRO A 18 12.76 1.28 -11.64
N LYS A 19 14.08 1.21 -11.89
CA LYS A 19 14.71 0.04 -12.53
C LYS A 19 14.86 -1.12 -11.54
N ASN A 20 14.86 -0.83 -10.23
CA ASN A 20 14.96 -1.82 -9.17
C ASN A 20 14.25 -1.37 -7.88
N ALA A 21 14.24 -2.23 -6.87
CA ALA A 21 13.60 -1.98 -5.58
C ALA A 21 14.24 -0.78 -4.82
N PHE A 22 15.52 -0.51 -5.03
CA PHE A 22 16.22 0.62 -4.43
C PHE A 22 15.83 1.96 -5.08
N ASP A 23 15.64 2.00 -6.39
CA ASP A 23 15.11 3.15 -7.12
C ASP A 23 13.66 3.43 -6.72
N LEU A 24 12.87 2.38 -6.48
CA LEU A 24 11.53 2.50 -5.94
C LEU A 24 11.58 3.11 -4.54
N TRP A 25 12.49 2.67 -3.68
CA TRP A 25 12.67 3.23 -2.34
C TRP A 25 13.11 4.70 -2.37
N LYS A 26 14.02 5.11 -3.25
CA LYS A 26 14.39 6.53 -3.42
C LYS A 26 13.22 7.39 -3.88
N HIS A 27 12.41 6.89 -4.83
CA HIS A 27 11.24 7.62 -5.33
C HIS A 27 10.12 7.68 -4.29
N VAL A 28 9.87 6.57 -3.57
CA VAL A 28 8.80 6.49 -2.56
C VAL A 28 9.20 7.22 -1.28
N GLY A 29 10.48 7.18 -0.89
CA GLY A 29 11.03 7.92 0.25
C GLY A 29 10.99 9.44 0.04
N MET A 30 11.01 9.92 -1.20
CA MET A 30 10.75 11.32 -1.54
C MET A 30 9.26 11.63 -1.85
N ALA A 31 8.45 10.62 -2.19
CA ALA A 31 7.02 10.78 -2.46
C ALA A 31 6.20 10.85 -1.18
N ARG A 32 6.16 12.04 -0.55
CA ARG A 32 5.17 12.51 0.45
C ARG A 32 4.56 11.39 1.31
N SER A 33 5.40 10.72 2.06
CA SER A 33 4.98 9.89 3.19
C SER A 33 4.13 10.73 4.14
N LYS A 34 2.86 10.37 4.34
CA LYS A 34 2.02 11.01 5.36
C LYS A 34 1.98 10.10 6.59
N LYS A 35 2.21 10.69 7.77
CA LYS A 35 1.91 10.03 9.04
C LYS A 35 0.42 9.76 9.09
N VAL A 36 0.02 8.53 9.40
CA VAL A 36 -1.41 8.19 9.51
C VAL A 36 -2.00 8.90 10.73
N GLU A 37 -3.07 9.68 10.51
CA GLU A 37 -3.77 10.38 11.59
C GLU A 37 -4.56 9.39 12.44
N LYS A 38 -4.44 9.54 13.76
CA LYS A 38 -4.90 8.57 14.76
C LYS A 38 -6.43 8.47 14.79
N LYS A 39 -7.01 7.46 14.13
CA LYS A 39 -8.39 6.98 14.37
C LYS A 39 -8.40 5.47 14.53
N GLY A 40 -8.46 4.97 15.77
CA GLY A 40 -8.53 3.54 16.12
C GLY A 40 -7.24 2.90 16.63
N LYS A 41 -7.18 1.57 16.66
CA LYS A 41 -6.00 0.74 17.03
C LYS A 41 -4.89 0.76 15.96
N VAL A 42 -4.65 1.91 15.33
CA VAL A 42 -3.58 2.04 14.34
C VAL A 42 -2.24 2.11 15.10
N ALA A 43 -1.26 1.32 14.67
CA ALA A 43 0.06 1.27 15.29
C ALA A 43 0.68 2.67 15.38
N VAL A 44 1.19 3.01 16.57
CA VAL A 44 2.00 4.20 16.82
C VAL A 44 3.19 4.15 15.85
N ASP A 45 3.40 5.22 15.09
CA ASP A 45 4.43 5.35 14.06
C ASP A 45 4.24 4.44 12.82
N SER A 46 3.06 4.57 12.21
CA SER A 46 2.76 4.00 10.90
C SER A 46 2.77 5.04 9.78
N MET A 47 3.11 4.56 8.57
CA MET A 47 3.27 5.36 7.36
C MET A 47 2.59 4.66 6.19
N LEU A 48 1.75 5.40 5.47
CA LEU A 48 1.13 4.94 4.23
C LEU A 48 1.74 5.70 3.05
N ALA A 49 2.26 4.94 2.08
CA ALA A 49 2.78 5.48 0.83
C ALA A 49 2.05 4.82 -0.34
N THR A 50 1.59 5.65 -1.28
CA THR A 50 0.88 5.21 -2.48
C THR A 50 1.59 5.71 -3.72
N TYR A 51 1.82 4.85 -4.71
CA TYR A 51 2.39 5.21 -5.99
C TYR A 51 1.74 4.42 -7.14
N ARG A 52 0.98 5.13 -7.99
CA ARG A 52 0.20 4.52 -9.09
C ARG A 52 -0.69 3.38 -8.58
N ASP A 53 -0.38 2.15 -8.96
CA ASP A 53 -1.10 0.92 -8.58
C ASP A 53 -0.44 0.18 -7.41
N LYS A 54 0.48 0.83 -6.70
CA LYS A 54 1.19 0.24 -5.57
C LYS A 54 0.91 1.00 -4.29
N LEU A 55 0.80 0.23 -3.21
CA LEU A 55 0.65 0.73 -1.86
C LEU A 55 1.67 0.05 -0.96
N THR A 56 2.30 0.84 -0.09
CA THR A 56 3.19 0.36 0.97
C THR A 56 2.69 0.93 2.28
N TYR A 57 2.42 0.07 3.24
CA TYR A 57 2.08 0.43 4.61
C TYR A 57 3.16 -0.09 5.54
N THR A 58 3.86 0.82 6.21
CA THR A 58 4.93 0.51 7.16
C THR A 58 4.43 0.79 8.57
N PHE A 59 4.69 -0.12 9.51
CA PHE A 59 4.22 -0.03 10.89
C PHE A 59 5.14 -0.82 11.83
N ILE A 60 4.99 -0.60 13.13
CA ILE A 60 5.70 -1.37 14.16
C ILE A 60 4.77 -2.45 14.69
N ILE A 61 5.25 -3.69 14.76
CA ILE A 61 4.58 -4.84 15.37
C ILE A 61 5.61 -5.67 16.12
N ASP A 62 5.30 -6.15 17.32
CA ASP A 62 6.22 -6.96 18.14
C ASP A 62 7.62 -6.32 18.33
N ARG A 63 7.68 -4.99 18.43
CA ARG A 63 8.92 -4.17 18.51
C ARG A 63 9.80 -4.22 17.26
N GLU A 64 9.30 -4.74 16.16
CA GLU A 64 9.98 -4.76 14.86
C GLU A 64 9.25 -3.90 13.83
N VAL A 65 10.01 -3.38 12.86
CA VAL A 65 9.43 -2.73 11.68
C VAL A 65 8.90 -3.80 10.73
N ALA A 66 7.64 -3.67 10.35
CA ALA A 66 6.99 -4.50 9.34
C ALA A 66 6.43 -3.63 8.21
N SER A 67 6.23 -4.26 7.05
CA SER A 67 5.59 -3.62 5.92
C SER A 67 4.59 -4.54 5.24
N ILE A 68 3.49 -3.96 4.77
CA ILE A 68 2.56 -4.56 3.84
C ILE A 68 2.71 -3.85 2.50
N HIS A 69 2.93 -4.62 1.43
CA HIS A 69 2.92 -4.11 0.07
C HIS A 69 1.74 -4.69 -0.69
N PHE A 70 1.00 -3.85 -1.39
CA PHE A 70 -0.06 -4.26 -2.27
C PHE A 70 0.21 -3.76 -3.69
N ASN A 71 0.15 -4.66 -4.65
CA ASN A 71 0.21 -4.33 -6.08
C ASN A 71 -1.16 -4.62 -6.69
N ARG A 72 -1.92 -3.55 -6.97
CA ARG A 72 -3.28 -3.62 -7.50
C ARG A 72 -3.33 -4.32 -8.86
N LEU A 73 -2.39 -4.03 -9.77
CA LEU A 73 -2.35 -4.65 -11.10
C LEU A 73 -2.12 -6.15 -11.03
N ARG A 74 -1.31 -6.61 -10.07
CA ARG A 74 -0.99 -8.03 -9.91
C ARG A 74 -1.97 -8.77 -8.99
N GLY A 75 -2.79 -8.05 -8.20
CA GLY A 75 -3.65 -8.67 -7.19
C GLY A 75 -2.84 -9.47 -6.16
N GLU A 76 -1.70 -8.94 -5.75
CA GLU A 76 -0.76 -9.58 -4.84
C GLU A 76 -0.51 -8.72 -3.60
N ILE A 77 -0.46 -9.40 -2.44
CA ILE A 77 -0.15 -8.79 -1.15
C ILE A 77 1.11 -9.45 -0.61
N PHE A 78 2.03 -8.63 -0.10
CA PHE A 78 3.26 -9.07 0.52
C PHE A 78 3.33 -8.56 1.95
N PHE A 79 3.79 -9.40 2.88
CA PHE A 79 4.05 -9.07 4.28
C PHE A 79 5.54 -9.27 4.57
N LYS A 80 6.23 -8.21 5.02
CA LYS A 80 7.70 -8.18 5.21
C LYS A 80 8.47 -8.74 3.98
N GLY A 81 7.98 -8.45 2.78
CA GLY A 81 8.58 -8.91 1.51
C GLY A 81 8.14 -10.29 1.01
N HIS A 82 7.42 -11.07 1.81
CA HIS A 82 6.93 -12.40 1.42
C HIS A 82 5.50 -12.35 0.91
N ASN A 83 5.21 -13.02 -0.21
CA ASN A 83 3.84 -13.11 -0.75
C ASN A 83 2.97 -13.90 0.23
N ILE A 84 1.85 -13.31 0.67
CA ILE A 84 1.01 -13.90 1.73
C ILE A 84 0.35 -15.22 1.34
N ARG A 85 0.24 -15.51 0.04
CA ARG A 85 -0.28 -16.80 -0.46
C ARG A 85 0.68 -17.97 -0.24
N ASN A 86 1.96 -17.66 0.01
CA ASN A 86 3.03 -18.65 0.06
C ASN A 86 3.63 -18.79 1.47
N ILE A 87 2.96 -18.26 2.49
CA ILE A 87 3.44 -18.29 3.88
C ILE A 87 2.28 -18.59 4.83
N ASN A 88 2.60 -19.24 5.95
CA ASN A 88 1.67 -19.38 7.06
C ASN A 88 1.69 -18.10 7.88
N LEU A 89 0.55 -17.41 7.89
CA LEU A 89 0.38 -16.19 8.65
C LEU A 89 -0.05 -16.52 10.08
N ASN A 90 0.60 -15.92 11.06
CA ASN A 90 0.13 -16.01 12.45
C ASN A 90 -1.07 -15.05 12.69
N PRO A 91 -1.82 -15.20 13.80
CA PRO A 91 -2.99 -14.37 14.08
C PRO A 91 -2.70 -12.86 14.10
N ASN A 92 -1.53 -12.44 14.61
CA ASN A 92 -1.14 -11.03 14.68
C ASN A 92 -0.90 -10.46 13.27
N GLN A 93 -0.27 -11.22 12.38
CA GLN A 93 -0.05 -10.83 10.98
C GLN A 93 -1.38 -10.74 10.22
N ILE A 94 -2.29 -11.69 10.43
CA ILE A 94 -3.65 -11.65 9.87
C ILE A 94 -4.38 -10.39 10.36
N GLN A 95 -4.28 -10.09 11.66
CA GLN A 95 -4.90 -8.90 12.23
C GLN A 95 -4.31 -7.62 11.62
N ALA A 96 -3.00 -7.53 11.46
CA ALA A 96 -2.34 -6.38 10.83
C ALA A 96 -2.79 -6.17 9.37
N LEU A 97 -2.96 -7.25 8.60
CA LEU A 97 -3.51 -7.21 7.25
C LEU A 97 -4.97 -6.70 7.24
N LYS A 98 -5.78 -7.16 8.20
CA LYS A 98 -7.16 -6.66 8.36
C LYS A 98 -7.19 -5.20 8.81
N ASP A 99 -6.31 -4.78 9.70
CA ASP A 99 -6.26 -3.41 10.21
C ASP A 99 -5.86 -2.40 9.13
N LEU A 100 -5.07 -2.81 8.14
CA LEU A 100 -4.79 -1.98 6.97
C LEU A 100 -6.09 -1.55 6.27
N LYS A 101 -7.14 -2.37 6.23
CA LYS A 101 -8.45 -1.96 5.67
C LYS A 101 -8.98 -0.68 6.31
N ASN A 102 -8.86 -0.56 7.63
CA ASN A 102 -9.31 0.63 8.36
C ASN A 102 -8.45 1.85 8.00
N VAL A 103 -7.13 1.67 7.90
CA VAL A 103 -6.21 2.72 7.47
C VAL A 103 -6.56 3.22 6.06
N LEU A 104 -6.85 2.30 5.13
CA LEU A 104 -7.25 2.65 3.76
C LEU A 104 -8.55 3.45 3.71
N LEU A 105 -9.53 3.16 4.58
CA LEU A 105 -10.78 3.93 4.62
C LEU A 105 -10.59 5.35 5.11
N THR A 106 -9.64 5.55 6.04
CA THR A 106 -9.36 6.85 6.67
C THR A 106 -8.49 7.78 5.83
N ASP A 107 -7.72 7.25 4.87
CA ASP A 107 -6.85 8.03 4.00
C ASP A 107 -7.46 8.20 2.59
N ASP A 108 -7.53 9.43 2.08
CA ASP A 108 -8.17 9.73 0.79
C ASP A 108 -7.51 9.00 -0.40
N LYS A 109 -6.18 8.82 -0.36
CA LYS A 109 -5.46 8.08 -1.41
C LYS A 109 -5.57 6.58 -1.19
N GLY A 110 -5.47 6.13 0.06
CA GLY A 110 -5.66 4.74 0.48
C GLY A 110 -7.03 4.20 0.08
N ARG A 111 -8.09 5.02 0.13
CA ARG A 111 -9.45 4.60 -0.20
C ARG A 111 -9.57 4.07 -1.64
N ARG A 112 -8.74 4.56 -2.56
CA ARG A 112 -8.67 4.09 -3.96
C ARG A 112 -8.18 2.65 -4.10
N PHE A 113 -7.53 2.11 -3.07
CA PHE A 113 -7.04 0.72 -3.02
C PHE A 113 -7.97 -0.19 -2.23
N PHE A 114 -8.92 0.34 -1.46
CA PHE A 114 -9.67 -0.42 -0.47
C PHE A 114 -10.39 -1.62 -1.07
N SER A 115 -11.20 -1.43 -2.12
CA SER A 115 -11.99 -2.50 -2.72
C SER A 115 -11.11 -3.62 -3.28
N ASP A 116 -10.07 -3.26 -4.03
CA ASP A 116 -9.14 -4.23 -4.64
C ASP A 116 -8.31 -4.98 -3.59
N TYR A 117 -7.88 -4.26 -2.55
CA TYR A 117 -7.15 -4.83 -1.43
C TYR A 117 -8.01 -5.83 -0.66
N ASP A 118 -9.26 -5.46 -0.33
CA ASP A 118 -10.16 -6.31 0.44
C ASP A 118 -10.53 -7.60 -0.30
N ALA A 119 -10.87 -7.48 -1.59
CA ALA A 119 -11.15 -8.63 -2.43
C ALA A 119 -9.91 -9.55 -2.55
N THR A 120 -8.73 -8.96 -2.73
CA THR A 120 -7.48 -9.72 -2.82
C THR A 120 -7.15 -10.42 -1.51
N LEU A 121 -7.26 -9.73 -0.36
CA LEU A 121 -6.98 -10.29 0.95
C LEU A 121 -7.93 -11.44 1.28
N SER A 122 -9.22 -11.25 1.03
CA SER A 122 -10.25 -12.28 1.27
C SER A 122 -9.96 -13.55 0.48
N ARG A 123 -9.58 -13.42 -0.80
CA ARG A 123 -9.16 -14.56 -1.64
C ARG A 123 -7.92 -15.25 -1.07
N CYS A 124 -6.85 -14.49 -0.77
CA CYS A 124 -5.61 -15.07 -0.24
C CYS A 124 -5.82 -15.82 1.08
N LEU A 125 -6.64 -15.28 1.99
CA LEU A 125 -6.90 -15.93 3.28
C LEU A 125 -7.81 -17.15 3.15
N ALA A 126 -8.77 -17.14 2.21
CA ALA A 126 -9.59 -18.31 1.93
C ALA A 126 -8.77 -19.46 1.35
N ASP A 127 -7.78 -19.17 0.52
CA ASP A 127 -6.87 -20.17 -0.05
C ASP A 127 -5.96 -20.77 1.04
N ASN A 128 -5.43 -19.95 1.95
CA ASN A 128 -4.59 -20.41 3.07
C ASN A 128 -5.33 -21.27 4.10
N ASN A 129 -6.66 -21.16 4.21
CA ASN A 129 -7.47 -21.97 5.13
C ASN A 129 -7.89 -23.34 4.54
N LYS A 130 -7.58 -23.59 3.26
CA LYS A 130 -7.92 -24.84 2.56
C LYS A 130 -6.74 -25.81 2.43
N GLY A 131 -5.53 -25.39 2.79
CA GLY A 131 -4.34 -26.24 2.91
C GLY A 131 -4.15 -26.71 4.33
#